data_AF-A0A257X537-F1
#
_entry.id   AF-A0A257X537-F1
#
_cell.length_a   1.000
_cell.length_b   1.000
_cell.length_c   1.000
_cell.angle_alpha   90.00
_cell.angle_beta   90.00
_cell.angle_gamma   90.00
#
_symmetry.space_group_name_H-M   'P 1'
#
loop_
_entity.id
_entity.type
_entity.pdbx_description
1 polymer ?
#
loop_
_entity_poly.entity_id
_entity_poly.type
_entity_poly.pdbx_seq_one_letter_code
_entity_poly.pdbx_strand_id
1 'polypeptide(L)'
;GQVSIFWSLPTADFDRALAIDFNDWCASRLGAIWPEAAALLAGQADWSGFSRATYRDVSVGRWNRGACTLIGDAAHGTSPQLGQGANLALVDAVELAARLDRDTRTVAVAVSGWQASRRRHTGLYQIVSKALTPLFQAHGGFWPAMRDIFFTPMSRWPGLKQLGVLLLTGTLRLGRFPPETRP
;
A
#
# COMPACT_ATOMS: atom_id res chain seq x y z
N GLY A 1 13.64 -1.22 -24.11
CA GLY A 1 13.27 -0.79 -22.75
C GLY A 1 12.24 -1.76 -22.22
N GLN A 2 12.29 -2.11 -20.93
CA GLN A 2 11.24 -2.92 -20.31
C GLN A 2 10.10 -1.99 -19.88
N VAL A 3 8.86 -2.34 -20.23
CA VAL A 3 7.66 -1.57 -19.89
C VAL A 3 6.81 -2.41 -18.94
N SER A 4 6.27 -1.80 -17.90
CA SER A 4 5.32 -2.43 -16.98
C SER A 4 3.98 -1.72 -17.08
N ILE A 5 2.91 -2.48 -17.31
CA ILE A 5 1.54 -1.97 -17.44
C ILE A 5 0.71 -2.53 -16.28
N PHE A 6 -0.02 -1.65 -15.60
CA PHE A 6 -0.95 -2.01 -14.55
C PHE A 6 -2.37 -1.63 -14.99
N TRP A 7 -3.24 -2.63 -15.09
CA TRP A 7 -4.65 -2.44 -15.41
C TRP A 7 -5.51 -2.84 -14.22
N SER A 8 -6.24 -1.88 -13.65
CA SER A 8 -7.05 -2.07 -12.44
C SER A 8 -8.52 -2.20 -12.78
N LEU A 9 -9.17 -3.21 -12.20
CA LEU A 9 -10.60 -3.47 -12.34
C LEU A 9 -11.20 -4.01 -11.03
N PRO A 10 -12.52 -3.89 -10.82
CA PRO A 10 -13.18 -4.53 -9.68
C PRO A 10 -12.91 -6.02 -9.63
N THR A 11 -12.75 -6.58 -8.43
CA THR A 11 -12.37 -7.99 -8.27
C THR A 11 -13.40 -8.96 -8.85
N ALA A 12 -14.68 -8.56 -8.86
CA ALA A 12 -15.78 -9.32 -9.45
C ALA A 12 -15.69 -9.42 -10.98
N ASP A 13 -14.99 -8.50 -11.64
CA ASP A 13 -14.91 -8.43 -13.10
C ASP A 13 -13.66 -9.12 -13.66
N PHE A 14 -12.75 -9.62 -12.81
CA PHE A 14 -11.48 -10.21 -13.25
C PHE A 14 -11.67 -11.34 -14.26
N ASP A 15 -12.51 -12.31 -13.90
CA ASP A 15 -12.69 -13.51 -14.73
C ASP A 15 -13.39 -13.14 -16.04
N ARG A 16 -14.33 -12.19 -15.99
CA ARG A 16 -14.98 -11.64 -17.20
C ARG A 16 -13.99 -10.91 -18.10
N ALA A 17 -13.07 -10.13 -17.54
CA ALA A 17 -12.09 -9.38 -18.32
C ALA A 17 -11.05 -10.30 -18.98
N LEU A 18 -10.58 -11.33 -18.27
CA LEU A 18 -9.63 -12.31 -18.79
C LEU A 18 -10.27 -13.27 -19.81
N ALA A 19 -11.60 -13.41 -19.81
CA ALA A 19 -12.33 -14.16 -20.82
C ALA A 19 -12.47 -13.43 -22.17
N ILE A 20 -12.18 -12.12 -22.21
CA ILE A 20 -12.14 -11.36 -23.46
C ILE A 20 -10.86 -11.72 -24.20
N ASP A 21 -10.96 -11.88 -25.53
CA ASP A 21 -9.78 -12.05 -26.38
C ASP A 21 -8.81 -10.87 -26.17
N PHE A 22 -7.54 -11.19 -25.99
CA PHE A 22 -6.53 -10.21 -25.64
C PHE A 22 -6.37 -9.14 -26.74
N ASN A 23 -6.43 -9.53 -28.01
CA ASN A 23 -6.27 -8.61 -29.12
C ASN A 23 -7.50 -7.70 -29.26
N ASP A 24 -8.70 -8.25 -29.06
CA ASP A 24 -9.93 -7.45 -29.00
C ASP A 24 -9.89 -6.45 -27.84
N TRP A 25 -9.43 -6.85 -26.65
CA TRP A 25 -9.24 -5.93 -25.53
C TRP A 25 -8.21 -4.84 -25.85
N CYS A 26 -7.06 -5.21 -26.42
CA CYS A 26 -6.01 -4.28 -26.83
C CYS A 26 -6.52 -3.24 -27.84
N ALA A 27 -7.27 -3.68 -28.85
CA ALA A 27 -7.79 -2.78 -29.89
C ALA A 27 -8.95 -1.90 -29.39
N SER A 28 -9.94 -2.51 -28.72
CA SER A 28 -11.20 -1.83 -28.39
C SER A 28 -11.17 -1.06 -27.07
N ARG A 29 -10.44 -1.55 -26.05
CA ARG A 29 -10.40 -0.94 -24.71
C ARG A 29 -9.13 -0.12 -24.54
N LEU A 30 -7.97 -0.77 -24.68
CA LEU A 30 -6.70 -0.09 -24.46
C LEU A 30 -6.44 0.94 -25.55
N GLY A 31 -6.62 0.58 -26.83
CA GLY A 31 -6.41 1.48 -27.97
C GLY A 31 -7.32 2.71 -27.96
N ALA A 32 -8.53 2.61 -27.41
CA ALA A 32 -9.43 3.75 -27.27
C ALA A 32 -8.96 4.77 -26.21
N ILE A 33 -8.17 4.33 -25.22
CA ILE A 33 -7.69 5.17 -24.11
C ILE A 33 -6.24 5.60 -24.36
N TRP A 34 -5.41 4.69 -24.88
CA TRP A 34 -3.98 4.86 -25.07
C TRP A 34 -3.45 4.01 -26.26
N PRO A 35 -3.53 4.55 -27.49
CA PRO A 35 -3.09 3.86 -28.71
C PRO A 35 -1.63 3.40 -28.69
N GLU A 36 -0.73 4.22 -28.14
CA GLU A 36 0.70 3.92 -28.07
C GLU A 36 0.98 2.74 -27.13
N ALA A 37 0.25 2.63 -26.02
CA ALA A 37 0.36 1.48 -25.12
C ALA A 37 -0.16 0.18 -25.80
N ALA A 38 -1.23 0.27 -26.59
CA ALA A 38 -1.70 -0.86 -27.39
C ALA A 38 -0.65 -1.31 -28.43
N ALA A 39 0.04 -0.35 -29.07
CA ALA A 39 1.12 -0.66 -30.01
C ALA A 39 2.30 -1.39 -29.33
N LEU A 40 2.63 -1.06 -28.07
CA LEU A 40 3.65 -1.76 -27.29
C LEU A 40 3.27 -3.22 -26.97
N LEU A 41 1.97 -3.53 -26.93
CA LEU A 41 1.44 -4.87 -26.66
C LEU A 41 1.09 -5.66 -27.93
N ALA A 42 1.23 -5.09 -29.12
CA ALA A 42 0.83 -5.72 -30.38
C ALA A 42 1.57 -7.05 -30.69
N GLY A 43 2.74 -7.28 -30.08
CA GLY A 43 3.49 -8.53 -30.20
C GLY A 43 3.03 -9.65 -29.26
N GLN A 44 2.07 -9.38 -28.39
CA GLN A 44 1.57 -10.34 -27.40
C GLN A 44 0.23 -10.93 -27.87
N ALA A 45 0.14 -12.26 -27.89
CA ALA A 45 -1.03 -12.96 -28.41
C ALA A 45 -2.12 -13.21 -27.35
N ASP A 46 -1.76 -13.21 -26.07
CA ASP A 46 -2.63 -13.62 -24.97
C ASP A 46 -2.27 -12.95 -23.64
N TRP A 47 -2.99 -13.31 -22.59
CA TRP A 47 -2.78 -12.80 -21.24
C TRP A 47 -1.52 -13.35 -20.53
N SER A 48 -0.68 -14.16 -21.17
CA SER A 48 0.43 -14.90 -20.49
C SER A 48 1.48 -14.00 -19.82
N GLY A 49 1.63 -12.75 -20.28
CA GLY A 49 2.49 -11.74 -19.63
C GLY A 49 1.81 -10.94 -18.50
N PHE A 50 0.53 -11.18 -18.21
CA PHE A 50 -0.21 -10.49 -17.17
C PHE A 50 -0.44 -11.39 -15.96
N SER A 51 -0.13 -10.88 -14.76
CA SER A 51 -0.40 -11.57 -13.50
C SER A 51 -1.54 -10.89 -12.75
N ARG A 52 -2.50 -11.68 -12.25
CA ARG A 52 -3.58 -11.18 -11.40
C ARG A 52 -3.00 -10.75 -10.05
N ALA A 53 -3.03 -9.46 -9.78
CA ALA A 53 -2.69 -8.90 -8.48
C ALA A 53 -3.98 -8.54 -7.73
N THR A 54 -4.27 -9.24 -6.63
CA THR A 54 -5.34 -8.87 -5.69
C THR A 54 -4.74 -8.34 -4.40
N TYR A 55 -5.17 -7.17 -3.97
CA TYR A 55 -4.76 -6.60 -2.69
C TYR A 55 -5.61 -7.19 -1.56
N ARG A 56 -4.98 -7.58 -0.47
CA ARG A 56 -5.64 -8.03 0.75
C ARG A 56 -5.24 -7.11 1.90
N ASP A 57 -6.23 -6.67 2.65
CA ASP A 57 -6.00 -5.97 3.93
C ASP A 57 -5.79 -7.03 5.02
N VAL A 58 -4.63 -6.99 5.66
CA VAL A 58 -4.21 -7.89 6.73
C VAL A 58 -4.02 -7.04 8.00
N SER A 59 -4.82 -7.32 9.01
CA SER A 59 -4.66 -6.74 10.34
C SER A 59 -4.79 -7.84 11.38
N VAL A 60 -3.66 -8.30 11.91
CA VAL A 60 -3.61 -9.28 13.00
C VAL A 60 -3.53 -8.55 14.34
N GLY A 61 -4.41 -8.90 15.29
CA GLY A 61 -4.48 -8.22 16.59
C GLY A 61 -3.28 -8.48 17.51
N ARG A 62 -2.61 -9.62 17.33
CA ARG A 62 -1.39 -10.02 18.03
C ARG A 62 -0.40 -10.55 16.99
N TRP A 63 0.80 -9.99 16.96
CA TRP A 63 1.85 -10.30 15.99
C TRP A 63 2.87 -11.31 16.51
N ASN A 64 2.87 -11.56 17.83
CA ASN A 64 3.85 -12.46 18.44
C ASN A 64 3.24 -13.59 19.28
N ARG A 65 4.03 -14.66 19.37
CA ARG A 65 3.83 -15.78 20.29
C ARG A 65 5.18 -16.25 20.82
N GLY A 66 5.50 -15.88 22.06
CA GLY A 66 6.81 -16.14 22.63
C GLY A 66 7.89 -15.38 21.86
N ALA A 67 8.90 -16.10 21.38
CA ALA A 67 10.01 -15.53 20.60
C ALA A 67 9.71 -15.40 19.09
N CYS A 68 8.58 -15.92 18.59
CA CYS A 68 8.17 -15.75 17.20
C CYS A 68 7.33 -14.48 17.01
N THR A 69 7.61 -13.74 15.93
CA THR A 69 6.86 -12.54 15.56
C THR A 69 6.65 -12.41 14.06
N LEU A 70 5.56 -11.74 13.67
CA LEU A 70 5.26 -11.32 12.32
C LEU A 70 5.75 -9.89 12.10
N ILE A 71 6.22 -9.58 10.88
CA ILE A 71 6.64 -8.25 10.43
C ILE A 71 6.07 -7.96 9.03
N GLY A 72 6.01 -6.68 8.65
CA GLY A 72 5.56 -6.27 7.31
C GLY A 72 4.14 -6.73 6.98
N ASP A 73 3.92 -7.15 5.73
CA ASP A 73 2.57 -7.51 5.24
C ASP A 73 1.93 -8.68 6.01
N ALA A 74 2.73 -9.56 6.60
CA ALA A 74 2.23 -10.64 7.45
C ALA A 74 1.62 -10.13 8.76
N ALA A 75 2.05 -8.95 9.23
CA ALA A 75 1.55 -8.33 10.46
C ALA A 75 0.50 -7.24 10.19
N HIS A 76 0.67 -6.45 9.12
CA HIS A 76 -0.14 -5.25 8.88
C HIS A 76 -0.25 -4.87 7.39
N GLY A 77 -0.31 -5.85 6.48
CA GLY A 77 -0.49 -5.62 5.05
C GLY A 77 -1.68 -4.69 4.79
N THR A 78 -1.42 -3.51 4.23
CA THR A 78 -2.46 -2.53 3.93
C THR A 78 -2.62 -2.38 2.42
N SER A 79 -3.78 -1.86 2.04
CA SER A 79 -4.06 -1.53 0.66
C SER A 79 -2.98 -0.55 0.10
N PRO A 80 -2.50 -0.75 -1.14
CA PRO A 80 -1.24 -0.20 -1.67
C PRO A 80 -1.29 1.29 -2.02
N GLN A 81 -2.36 2.02 -1.70
CA GLN A 81 -2.61 3.38 -2.20
C GLN A 81 -1.47 4.37 -1.91
N LEU A 82 -0.65 4.09 -0.89
CA LEU A 82 0.47 4.95 -0.50
C LEU A 82 1.85 4.38 -0.88
N GLY A 83 1.93 3.16 -1.40
CA GLY A 83 3.20 2.48 -1.72
C GLY A 83 4.11 2.23 -0.52
N GLN A 84 3.62 2.34 0.72
CA GLN A 84 4.45 2.33 1.93
C GLN A 84 4.66 0.95 2.55
N GLY A 85 4.04 -0.12 2.06
CA GLY A 85 4.15 -1.46 2.66
C GLY A 85 5.59 -1.93 2.82
N ALA A 86 6.40 -1.79 1.76
CA ALA A 86 7.82 -2.12 1.80
C ALA A 86 8.61 -1.27 2.79
N ASN A 87 8.37 0.05 2.83
CA ASN A 87 9.04 0.94 3.78
C ASN A 87 8.70 0.59 5.23
N LEU A 88 7.43 0.30 5.51
CA LEU A 88 6.99 -0.11 6.85
C LEU A 88 7.61 -1.45 7.26
N ALA A 89 7.75 -2.40 6.33
CA ALA A 89 8.42 -3.68 6.58
C ALA A 89 9.92 -3.51 6.87
N LEU A 90 10.61 -2.59 6.17
CA LEU A 90 12.01 -2.29 6.44
C LEU A 90 12.20 -1.63 7.82
N VAL A 91 11.34 -0.67 8.15
CA VAL A 91 11.36 -0.03 9.48
C VAL A 91 11.09 -1.05 10.59
N ASP A 92 10.13 -1.96 10.38
CA ASP A 92 9.88 -3.07 11.30
C ASP A 92 11.13 -3.91 11.56
N ALA A 93 11.84 -4.30 10.50
CA ALA A 93 13.04 -5.11 10.58
C ALA A 93 14.17 -4.39 11.33
N VAL A 94 14.42 -3.11 11.02
CA VAL A 94 15.46 -2.31 11.69
C VAL A 94 15.12 -2.08 13.16
N GLU A 95 13.87 -1.73 13.49
CA GLU A 95 13.45 -1.52 14.89
C GLU A 95 13.49 -2.83 15.69
N LEU A 96 13.16 -3.96 15.07
CA LEU A 96 13.24 -5.27 15.70
C LEU A 96 14.70 -5.65 15.98
N ALA A 97 15.58 -5.54 14.99
CA ALA A 97 17.01 -5.84 15.13
C ALA A 97 17.66 -4.99 16.22
N ALA A 98 17.50 -3.66 16.16
CA ALA A 98 18.06 -2.74 17.15
C ALA A 98 17.55 -3.01 18.57
N ARG A 99 16.32 -3.54 18.70
CA ARG A 99 15.74 -3.87 20.01
C ARG A 99 16.23 -5.20 20.54
N LEU A 100 16.41 -6.20 19.69
CA LEU A 100 17.01 -7.48 20.06
C LEU A 100 18.47 -7.31 20.50
N ASP A 101 19.22 -6.40 19.88
CA ASP A 101 20.62 -6.13 20.24
C ASP A 101 20.75 -5.40 21.58
N ARG A 102 19.81 -4.50 21.90
CA ARG A 102 19.89 -3.64 23.10
C ARG A 102 19.22 -4.21 24.34
N ASP A 103 18.25 -5.09 24.18
CA ASP A 103 17.43 -5.58 25.29
C ASP A 103 18.08 -6.83 25.90
N THR A 104 18.51 -6.72 27.16
CA THR A 104 19.16 -7.82 27.90
C THR A 104 18.18 -8.87 28.42
N ARG A 105 16.87 -8.66 28.22
CA ARG A 105 15.81 -9.60 28.62
C ARG A 105 15.62 -10.70 27.57
N THR A 106 14.69 -11.61 27.83
CA THR A 106 14.36 -12.68 26.89
C THR A 106 13.81 -12.13 25.57
N VAL A 107 14.08 -12.83 24.46
CA VAL A 107 13.59 -12.47 23.11
C VAL A 107 12.08 -12.26 23.11
N ALA A 108 11.33 -13.07 23.85
CA ALA A 108 9.87 -12.95 23.96
C ALA A 108 9.43 -11.59 24.54
N VAL A 109 10.17 -11.05 25.51
CA VAL A 109 9.90 -9.74 26.10
C VAL A 109 10.28 -8.62 25.12
N ALA A 110 11.43 -8.74 24.45
CA ALA A 110 11.88 -7.76 23.46
C ALA A 110 10.88 -7.62 22.30
N VAL A 111 10.45 -8.75 21.73
CA VAL A 111 9.44 -8.84 20.66
C VAL A 111 8.08 -8.27 21.10
N SER A 112 7.64 -8.56 22.33
CA SER A 112 6.39 -8.00 22.86
C SER A 112 6.44 -6.49 23.00
N GLY A 113 7.58 -5.96 23.46
CA GLY A 113 7.82 -4.52 23.53
C GLY A 113 7.93 -3.84 22.16
N TRP A 114 8.51 -4.54 21.18
CA TRP A 114 8.55 -4.10 19.78
C TRP A 114 7.14 -3.97 19.19
N GLN A 115 6.29 -5.01 19.31
CA GLN A 115 4.92 -4.97 18.80
C GLN A 115 4.13 -3.78 19.38
N ALA A 116 4.26 -3.52 20.69
CA ALA A 116 3.57 -2.41 21.35
C ALA A 116 3.99 -1.03 20.80
N SER A 117 5.27 -0.87 20.41
CA SER A 117 5.80 0.33 19.75
C SER A 117 5.23 0.49 18.34
N ARG A 118 5.33 -0.58 17.53
CA ARG A 118 4.95 -0.56 16.11
C ARG A 118 3.47 -0.43 15.85
N ARG A 119 2.61 -1.06 16.68
CA ARG A 119 1.17 -1.11 16.47
C ARG A 119 0.52 0.29 16.42
N ARG A 120 1.08 1.28 17.13
CA ARG A 120 0.59 2.67 17.09
C ARG A 120 0.92 3.33 15.75
N HIS A 121 2.14 3.09 15.25
CA HIS A 121 2.60 3.65 14.00
C HIS A 121 1.90 3.01 12.80
N THR A 122 1.88 1.69 12.72
CA THR A 122 1.21 0.98 11.62
C THR A 122 -0.30 1.20 11.65
N GLY A 123 -0.92 1.24 12.83
CA GLY A 123 -2.34 1.52 13.01
C GLY A 123 -2.78 2.85 12.40
N LEU A 124 -1.95 3.91 12.48
CA LEU A 124 -2.23 5.17 11.79
C LEU A 124 -2.29 4.97 10.28
N TYR A 125 -1.29 4.30 9.68
CA TYR A 125 -1.27 4.05 8.24
C TYR A 125 -2.44 3.16 7.79
N GLN A 126 -2.86 2.18 8.59
CA GLN A 126 -4.06 1.39 8.31
C GLN A 126 -5.33 2.26 8.33
N ILE A 127 -5.48 3.16 9.30
CA ILE A 127 -6.62 4.07 9.40
C ILE A 127 -6.63 5.05 8.22
N VAL A 128 -5.48 5.66 7.90
CA VAL A 128 -5.36 6.59 6.78
C VAL A 128 -5.63 5.88 5.45
N SER A 129 -5.06 4.69 5.22
CA SER A 129 -5.32 3.89 4.02
C SER A 129 -6.81 3.52 3.89
N LYS A 130 -7.45 3.10 4.99
CA LYS A 130 -8.91 2.82 5.04
C LYS A 130 -9.77 4.05 4.79
N ALA A 131 -9.40 5.21 5.33
CA ALA A 131 -10.12 6.46 5.11
C ALA A 131 -9.99 6.96 3.65
N LEU A 132 -8.87 6.66 3.00
CA LEU A 132 -8.65 7.00 1.59
C LEU A 132 -9.29 5.98 0.62
N THR A 133 -9.53 4.75 1.04
CA THR A 133 -10.09 3.68 0.18
C THR A 133 -11.46 4.06 -0.44
N PRO A 134 -12.43 4.66 0.28
CA PRO A 134 -13.69 5.14 -0.29
C PRO A 134 -13.51 6.20 -1.39
N LEU A 135 -12.47 7.03 -1.31
CA LEU A 135 -12.21 8.08 -2.31
C LEU A 135 -11.77 7.51 -3.66
N PHE A 136 -11.20 6.31 -3.66
CA PHE A 136 -10.74 5.62 -4.87
C PHE A 136 -11.72 4.54 -5.34
N GLN A 137 -12.58 4.00 -4.46
CA GLN A 137 -13.53 2.93 -4.81
C GLN A 137 -15.00 3.38 -4.92
N ALA A 138 -15.35 4.63 -4.57
CA ALA A 138 -16.74 5.06 -4.67
C ALA A 138 -17.24 5.04 -6.12
N HIS A 139 -18.26 4.22 -6.38
CA HIS A 139 -19.10 4.29 -7.56
C HIS A 139 -20.33 5.14 -7.20
N GLY A 140 -20.48 6.29 -7.87
CA GLY A 140 -21.60 7.23 -7.68
C GLY A 140 -21.16 8.68 -7.41
N GLY A 141 -21.89 9.65 -7.95
CA GLY A 141 -21.50 11.08 -8.05
C GLY A 141 -21.36 11.87 -6.74
N PHE A 142 -21.75 11.31 -5.59
CA PHE A 142 -21.71 12.02 -4.30
C PHE A 142 -20.28 12.16 -3.72
N TRP A 143 -19.47 11.11 -3.78
CA TRP A 143 -18.10 11.09 -3.24
C TRP A 143 -17.05 11.86 -4.09
N PRO A 144 -17.11 11.85 -5.43
CA PRO A 144 -16.26 12.70 -6.27
C PRO A 144 -16.45 14.20 -6.00
N ALA A 145 -17.69 14.66 -5.78
CA ALA A 145 -17.98 16.05 -5.46
C ALA A 145 -17.40 16.45 -4.09
N MET A 146 -17.52 15.60 -3.06
CA MET A 146 -16.85 15.82 -1.78
C MET A 146 -15.32 15.83 -1.90
N ARG A 147 -14.74 14.93 -2.71
CA ARG A 147 -13.29 14.90 -3.00
C ARG A 147 -12.84 16.24 -3.59
N ASP A 148 -13.52 16.73 -4.61
CA ASP A 148 -13.10 17.93 -5.33
C ASP A 148 -13.26 19.22 -4.48
N ILE A 149 -14.28 19.26 -3.62
CA ILE A 149 -14.56 20.37 -2.68
C ILE A 149 -13.58 20.38 -1.49
N PHE A 150 -13.18 19.21 -0.97
CA PHE A 150 -12.29 19.16 0.20
C PHE A 150 -10.79 19.10 -0.14
N PHE A 151 -10.36 18.34 -1.16
CA PHE A 151 -8.92 18.16 -1.43
C PHE A 151 -8.24 19.42 -1.99
N THR A 152 -8.93 20.16 -2.85
CA THR A 152 -8.37 21.36 -3.49
C THR A 152 -8.01 22.48 -2.50
N PRO A 153 -8.87 22.84 -1.52
CA PRO A 153 -8.49 23.79 -0.48
C PRO A 153 -7.55 23.19 0.58
N MET A 154 -7.71 21.89 0.93
CA MET A 154 -6.91 21.25 1.99
C MET A 154 -5.43 21.06 1.59
N SER A 155 -5.16 20.80 0.31
CA SER A 155 -3.79 20.71 -0.26
C SER A 155 -3.05 22.06 -0.33
N ARG A 156 -3.76 23.18 -0.19
CA ARG A 156 -3.19 24.54 -0.16
C ARG A 156 -2.82 24.99 1.25
N TRP A 157 -3.20 24.26 2.29
CA TRP A 157 -2.87 24.62 3.66
C TRP A 157 -1.50 24.06 4.08
N PRO A 158 -0.54 24.90 4.54
CA PRO A 158 0.86 24.49 4.70
C PRO A 158 1.06 23.26 5.60
N GLY A 159 0.32 23.17 6.72
CA GLY A 159 0.44 22.05 7.66
C GLY A 159 -0.11 20.72 7.12
N LEU A 160 -1.21 20.75 6.37
CA LEU A 160 -1.81 19.55 5.76
C LEU A 160 -0.99 19.05 4.57
N LYS A 161 -0.41 19.97 3.79
CA LYS A 161 0.54 19.62 2.73
C LYS A 161 1.79 18.95 3.29
N GLN A 162 2.34 19.48 4.39
CA GLN A 162 3.48 18.87 5.08
C GLN A 162 3.13 17.50 5.65
N LEU A 163 1.96 17.35 6.29
CA LEU A 163 1.48 16.06 6.79
C LEU A 163 1.30 15.03 5.66
N GLY A 164 0.74 15.46 4.52
CA GLY A 164 0.59 14.64 3.33
C GLY A 164 1.94 14.19 2.76
N VAL A 165 2.93 15.09 2.69
CA VAL A 165 4.30 14.74 2.28
C VAL A 165 4.95 13.78 3.27
N LEU A 166 4.78 13.99 4.57
CA LEU A 166 5.33 13.09 5.60
C LEU A 166 4.70 11.69 5.53
N LEU A 167 3.40 11.60 5.23
CA LEU A 167 2.70 10.34 5.00
C LEU A 167 3.19 9.64 3.72
N LEU A 168 3.27 10.39 2.61
CA LEU A 168 3.73 9.89 1.30
C LEU A 168 5.19 9.44 1.30
N THR A 169 6.04 10.11 2.08
CA THR A 169 7.47 9.76 2.21
C THR A 169 7.73 8.74 3.31
N GLY A 170 6.70 8.31 4.06
CA GLY A 170 6.87 7.37 5.18
C GLY A 170 7.62 7.96 6.39
N THR A 171 7.79 9.28 6.43
CA THR A 171 8.56 9.99 7.47
C THR A 171 7.69 10.49 8.63
N LEU A 172 6.35 10.36 8.54
CA LEU A 172 5.44 10.67 9.64
C LEU A 172 5.60 9.64 10.78
N ARG A 173 6.45 9.97 11.75
CA ARG A 173 6.78 9.10 12.87
C ARG A 173 5.90 9.38 14.10
N LEU A 174 5.15 8.37 14.52
CA LEU A 174 4.42 8.37 15.79
C LEU A 174 5.03 7.31 16.73
N GLY A 175 5.76 7.76 17.75
CA GLY A 175 6.38 6.88 18.75
C GLY A 175 7.90 7.00 18.82
N ARG A 176 8.54 6.06 19.53
CA ARG A 176 10.00 6.00 19.68
C ARG A 176 10.62 5.30 18.48
N PHE A 177 11.46 6.01 17.73
CA PHE A 177 12.23 5.44 16.63
C PHE A 177 13.71 5.31 17.02
N PRO A 178 14.40 4.24 16.57
CA PRO A 178 15.83 4.11 16.73
C PRO A 178 16.57 5.28 16.06
N PRO A 179 17.65 5.82 16.66
CA PRO A 179 18.44 6.89 16.06
C PRO A 179 18.97 6.54 14.66
N GLU A 180 19.27 5.26 14.41
CA GLU A 180 19.83 4.78 13.13
C GLU A 180 18.87 4.93 11.95
N THR A 181 17.58 5.14 12.23
CA THR A 181 16.58 5.36 11.18
C THR A 181 16.38 6.83 10.86
N ARG A 182 17.05 7.77 11.55
CA ARG A 182 16.95 9.21 11.27
C ARG A 182 17.79 9.53 10.02
N PRO A 183 17.28 10.34 9.07
CA PRO A 183 18.09 10.82 7.95
C PRO A 183 19.26 11.68 8.43
#